data_AF-A0A961XKG8-F1
#
_entry.id   AF-A0A961XKG8-F1
#
_cell.length_a   1.000
_cell.length_b   1.000
_cell.length_c   1.000
_cell.angle_alpha   90.00
_cell.angle_beta   90.00
_cell.angle_gamma   90.00
#
_symmetry.space_group_name_H-M   'P 1'
#
loop_
_entity.id
_entity.type
_entity.pdbx_description
1 polymer ?
#
loop_
_entity_poly.entity_id
_entity_poly.type
_entity_poly.pdbx_seq_one_letter_code
_entity_poly.pdbx_strand_id
1 'polypeptide(L)'
;MIEQKNLADGIRILTLSTPGKVTTLSSAANAALAAAIDAALADDSVRGIVITSNKSDFAVGGDIDELLRCRTPADLEAIVAPFNAMSRRMETGNKPVVAALNGSALGGGFELALACHRRIAAQNDKARFGLPEAGLGLMPGAGGTQRLPRLIGLKAAADLILAGRTVDANTALQLGMIDDLVSPEHLLDAACAWLRTSPTPVQPWDAKGFKLRDFDPQSIEGRRYFAMQWARHRTRSAGTNHAATAILHTLHHGLQRTLEAGIAIETRNFSQLGAEPDAHNRIRTLFFGPREATANARAAAAAVSDLIATVGVVGGGVMGKGIAFAAARAGLGVVLIDEDISKAQAAREQIGLSAAKQVERGFLP
;
A
#
# COMPACT_ATOMS: atom_id res chain seq x y z
N MET A 1 -8.11 13.70 16.78
CA MET A 1 -7.76 12.92 15.57
C MET A 1 -6.50 13.44 14.93
N ILE A 2 -6.33 14.76 14.79
CA ILE A 2 -5.06 15.35 14.33
C ILE A 2 -4.50 16.23 15.46
N GLU A 3 -3.33 15.88 15.96
CA GLU A 3 -2.57 16.74 16.87
C GLU A 3 -1.74 17.74 16.05
N GLN A 4 -1.62 18.98 16.53
CA GLN A 4 -0.90 20.03 15.82
C GLN A 4 0.18 20.63 16.73
N LYS A 5 1.39 20.78 16.19
CA LYS A 5 2.51 21.46 16.86
C LYS A 5 3.14 22.50 15.93
N ASN A 6 3.23 23.73 16.41
CA ASN A 6 3.93 24.81 15.72
C ASN A 6 5.36 24.91 16.23
N LEU A 7 6.32 24.96 15.33
CA LEU A 7 7.70 25.28 15.62
C LEU A 7 7.96 26.77 15.40
N ALA A 8 8.95 27.33 16.09
CA ALA A 8 9.26 28.76 16.05
C ALA A 8 9.72 29.25 14.66
N ASP A 9 10.20 28.34 13.82
CA ASP A 9 10.67 28.58 12.45
C ASP A 9 9.57 28.45 11.38
N GLY A 10 8.29 28.45 11.79
CA GLY A 10 7.15 28.45 10.87
C GLY A 10 6.80 27.06 10.30
N ILE A 11 7.30 25.98 10.90
CA ILE A 11 6.92 24.61 10.52
C ILE A 11 5.74 24.15 11.36
N ARG A 12 4.69 23.65 10.71
CA ARG A 12 3.52 23.03 11.38
C ARG A 12 3.58 21.51 11.23
N ILE A 13 3.66 20.80 12.35
CA ILE A 13 3.61 19.34 12.39
C ILE A 13 2.16 18.92 12.66
N LEU A 14 1.61 18.14 11.73
CA LEU A 14 0.30 17.50 11.81
C LEU A 14 0.51 16.01 12.10
N THR A 15 0.16 15.57 13.30
CA THR A 15 0.30 14.18 13.72
C THR A 15 -1.04 13.48 13.63
N LEU A 16 -1.10 12.42 12.83
CA LEU A 16 -2.23 11.51 12.74
C LEU A 16 -2.33 10.72 14.06
N SER A 17 -3.35 11.05 14.85
CA SER A 17 -3.62 10.52 16.18
C SER A 17 -5.05 9.97 16.24
N THR A 18 -5.37 9.03 15.34
CA THR A 18 -6.71 8.43 15.28
C THR A 18 -6.92 7.46 16.46
N PRO A 19 -8.18 7.22 16.87
CA PRO A 19 -8.50 6.13 17.79
C PRO A 19 -8.06 4.77 17.23
N GLY A 20 -7.75 3.83 18.12
CA GLY A 20 -7.36 2.47 17.74
C GLY A 20 -5.85 2.23 17.66
N LYS A 21 -5.48 1.01 17.24
CA LYS A 21 -4.08 0.53 17.21
C LYS A 21 -3.31 1.01 15.98
N VAL A 22 -4.01 1.24 14.87
CA VAL A 22 -3.44 1.64 13.58
C VAL A 22 -4.11 2.92 13.10
N THR A 23 -3.40 3.69 12.30
CA THR A 23 -3.95 4.89 11.67
C THR A 23 -4.71 4.50 10.40
N THR A 24 -6.02 4.70 10.40
CA THR A 24 -6.90 4.56 9.24
C THR A 24 -7.47 5.92 8.84
N LEU A 25 -7.62 6.12 7.54
CA LEU A 25 -8.18 7.33 6.95
C LEU A 25 -9.70 7.20 6.81
N SER A 26 -10.39 7.21 7.94
CA SER A 26 -11.85 7.29 7.97
C SER A 26 -12.34 8.65 7.49
N SER A 27 -13.63 8.75 7.14
CA SER A 27 -14.25 10.02 6.73
C SER A 27 -14.07 11.10 7.80
N ALA A 28 -14.17 10.73 9.08
CA ALA A 28 -13.94 11.63 10.21
C ALA A 28 -12.47 12.08 10.31
N ALA A 29 -11.51 11.16 10.15
CA ALA A 29 -10.09 11.49 10.15
C ALA A 29 -9.71 12.39 8.97
N ASN A 30 -10.25 12.12 7.79
CA ASN A 30 -10.05 12.92 6.58
C ASN A 30 -10.61 14.34 6.75
N ALA A 31 -11.81 14.50 7.32
CA ALA A 31 -12.37 15.82 7.60
C ALA A 31 -11.51 16.61 8.59
N ALA A 32 -11.01 15.96 9.65
CA ALA A 32 -10.13 16.61 10.62
C ALA A 32 -8.77 16.99 10.02
N LEU A 33 -8.20 16.14 9.16
CA LEU A 33 -6.97 16.44 8.43
C LEU A 33 -7.17 17.59 7.45
N ALA A 34 -8.28 17.60 6.71
CA ALA A 34 -8.61 18.67 5.79
C ALA A 34 -8.70 20.02 6.48
N ALA A 35 -9.39 20.10 7.62
CA ALA A 35 -9.48 21.31 8.42
C ALA A 35 -8.10 21.78 8.93
N ALA A 36 -7.23 20.85 9.35
CA ALA A 36 -5.88 21.17 9.82
C ALA A 36 -4.98 21.68 8.68
N ILE A 37 -5.09 21.07 7.48
CA ILE A 37 -4.39 21.52 6.28
C ILE A 37 -4.89 22.90 5.86
N ASP A 38 -6.20 23.11 5.78
CA ASP A 38 -6.77 24.41 5.39
C ASP A 38 -6.33 25.52 6.35
N ALA A 39 -6.32 25.25 7.66
CA ALA A 39 -5.80 26.18 8.66
C ALA A 39 -4.29 26.45 8.50
N ALA A 40 -3.50 25.42 8.16
CA ALA A 40 -2.06 25.58 7.90
C ALA A 40 -1.78 26.37 6.62
N LEU A 41 -2.57 26.18 5.57
CA LEU A 41 -2.45 26.91 4.30
C LEU A 41 -2.85 28.38 4.46
N ALA A 42 -3.88 28.69 5.25
CA ALA A 42 -4.35 30.05 5.48
C ALA A 42 -3.48 30.88 6.44
N ASP A 43 -2.62 30.25 7.25
CA ASP A 43 -1.81 30.93 8.26
C ASP A 43 -0.45 31.39 7.70
N ASP A 44 -0.27 32.70 7.48
CA ASP A 44 0.96 33.28 6.93
C ASP A 44 2.23 33.00 7.76
N SER A 45 2.09 32.67 9.05
CA SER A 45 3.23 32.27 9.89
C SER A 45 3.73 30.86 9.55
N VAL A 46 2.92 30.04 8.89
CA VAL A 46 3.30 28.69 8.43
C VAL A 46 4.00 28.77 7.09
N ARG A 47 5.24 28.28 7.07
CA ARG A 47 6.13 28.19 5.91
C ARG A 47 6.27 26.78 5.36
N GLY A 48 5.93 25.76 6.14
CA GLY A 48 6.01 24.36 5.74
C GLY A 48 5.20 23.44 6.65
N ILE A 49 4.80 22.28 6.12
CA ILE A 49 3.94 21.32 6.83
C ILE A 49 4.63 19.97 6.88
N VAL A 50 4.65 19.33 8.05
CA VAL A 50 5.04 17.93 8.20
C VAL A 50 3.79 17.13 8.56
N ILE A 51 3.53 16.03 7.87
CA ILE A 51 2.50 15.06 8.25
C ILE A 51 3.22 13.80 8.76
N THR A 52 2.87 13.35 9.96
CA THR A 52 3.43 12.16 10.62
C THR A 52 2.34 11.40 11.38
N SER A 53 2.66 10.27 12.01
CA SER A 53 1.73 9.50 12.85
C SER A 53 2.32 9.21 14.21
N ASN A 54 1.47 9.16 15.25
CA ASN A 54 1.88 8.74 16.59
C ASN A 54 1.73 7.23 16.84
N LYS A 55 1.46 6.44 15.79
CA LYS A 55 1.34 4.97 15.85
C LYS A 55 2.62 4.28 15.35
N SER A 56 2.63 2.95 15.32
CA SER A 56 3.73 2.17 14.73
C SER A 56 3.84 2.36 13.22
N ASP A 57 2.71 2.60 12.56
CA ASP A 57 2.62 2.82 11.12
C ASP A 57 2.22 4.27 10.84
N PHE A 58 2.48 4.73 9.61
CA PHE A 58 2.06 6.06 9.18
C PHE A 58 0.54 6.10 9.00
N ALA A 59 0.04 5.35 8.02
CA ALA A 59 -1.38 5.14 7.77
C ALA A 59 -1.57 3.91 6.89
N VAL A 60 -2.51 3.03 7.24
CA VAL A 60 -2.65 1.69 6.61
C VAL A 60 -3.96 1.54 5.83
N GLY A 61 -4.37 2.61 5.16
CA GLY A 61 -5.49 2.61 4.22
C GLY A 61 -6.71 3.38 4.72
N GLY A 62 -7.76 3.37 3.90
CA GLY A 62 -9.07 3.86 4.28
C GLY A 62 -9.77 2.95 5.30
N ASP A 63 -10.85 3.44 5.87
CA ASP A 63 -11.69 2.64 6.76
C ASP A 63 -12.50 1.62 5.94
N ILE A 64 -12.08 0.35 6.01
CA ILE A 64 -12.72 -0.75 5.27
C ILE A 64 -14.16 -0.99 5.74
N ASP A 65 -14.47 -0.72 7.02
CA ASP A 65 -15.84 -0.85 7.54
C ASP A 65 -16.74 0.25 6.97
N GLU A 66 -16.23 1.47 6.76
CA GLU A 66 -16.96 2.51 6.02
C GLU A 66 -17.21 2.10 4.56
N LEU A 67 -16.19 1.59 3.87
CA LEU A 67 -16.34 1.13 2.48
C LEU A 67 -17.36 0.00 2.35
N LEU A 68 -17.40 -0.93 3.30
CA LEU A 68 -18.39 -2.02 3.34
C LEU A 68 -19.82 -1.58 3.63
N ARG A 69 -20.05 -0.34 4.07
CA ARG A 69 -21.42 0.21 4.25
C ARG A 69 -21.95 0.87 2.99
N CYS A 70 -21.06 1.27 2.07
CA CYS A 70 -21.45 1.87 0.80
C CYS A 70 -22.20 0.87 -0.09
N ARG A 71 -23.25 1.31 -0.77
CA ARG A 71 -24.03 0.46 -1.68
C ARG A 71 -24.12 1.01 -3.09
N THR A 72 -23.86 2.30 -3.25
CA THR A 72 -23.93 3.01 -4.52
C THR A 72 -22.59 3.66 -4.84
N PRO A 73 -22.32 3.93 -6.14
CA PRO A 73 -21.14 4.72 -6.51
C PRO A 73 -21.10 6.10 -5.84
N ALA A 74 -22.26 6.71 -5.59
CA ALA A 74 -22.34 8.01 -4.91
C ALA A 74 -21.85 7.93 -3.45
N ASP A 75 -22.12 6.83 -2.74
CA ASP A 75 -21.64 6.63 -1.37
C ASP A 75 -20.10 6.57 -1.34
N LEU A 76 -19.48 5.87 -2.29
CA LEU A 76 -18.03 5.78 -2.41
C LEU A 76 -17.43 7.14 -2.78
N GLU A 77 -18.04 7.84 -3.74
CA GLU A 77 -17.60 9.16 -4.17
C GLU A 77 -17.62 10.16 -3.01
N ALA A 78 -18.65 10.11 -2.15
CA ALA A 78 -18.75 10.94 -0.96
C ALA A 78 -17.60 10.71 0.05
N ILE A 79 -16.96 9.54 0.03
CA ILE A 79 -15.78 9.23 0.85
C ILE A 79 -14.49 9.73 0.19
N VAL A 80 -14.28 9.43 -1.10
CA VAL A 80 -12.98 9.70 -1.76
C VAL A 80 -12.85 11.11 -2.32
N ALA A 81 -13.94 11.76 -2.78
CA ALA A 81 -13.87 13.08 -3.39
C ALA A 81 -13.38 14.16 -2.41
N PRO A 82 -13.82 14.21 -1.13
CA PRO A 82 -13.28 15.16 -0.16
C PRO A 82 -11.78 14.95 0.10
N PHE A 83 -11.33 13.70 0.15
CA PHE A 83 -9.91 13.38 0.30
C PHE A 83 -9.11 13.89 -0.91
N ASN A 84 -9.56 13.59 -2.13
CA ASN A 84 -8.90 14.04 -3.36
C ASN A 84 -8.83 15.57 -3.44
N ALA A 85 -9.91 16.27 -3.05
CA ALA A 85 -9.95 17.72 -2.99
C ALA A 85 -8.93 18.27 -1.98
N MET A 86 -8.90 17.74 -0.75
CA MET A 86 -7.91 18.10 0.27
C MET A 86 -6.48 17.85 -0.23
N SER A 87 -6.20 16.67 -0.76
CA SER A 87 -4.88 16.30 -1.29
C SER A 87 -4.44 17.25 -2.41
N ARG A 88 -5.33 17.61 -3.34
CA ARG A 88 -5.00 18.56 -4.40
C ARG A 88 -4.77 19.97 -3.86
N ARG A 89 -5.59 20.45 -2.92
CA ARG A 89 -5.37 21.75 -2.24
C ARG A 89 -4.01 21.80 -1.54
N MET A 90 -3.64 20.73 -0.84
CA MET A 90 -2.34 20.60 -0.18
C MET A 90 -1.19 20.64 -1.18
N GLU A 91 -1.34 19.94 -2.31
CA GLU A 91 -0.35 19.80 -3.37
C GLU A 91 -0.12 21.09 -4.17
N THR A 92 -1.14 21.95 -4.29
CA THR A 92 -1.06 23.24 -5.01
C THR A 92 -1.16 24.45 -4.09
N GLY A 93 -1.07 24.25 -2.78
CA GLY A 93 -1.36 25.27 -1.75
C GLY A 93 -0.24 26.27 -1.49
N ASN A 94 0.80 26.31 -2.34
CA ASN A 94 1.98 27.18 -2.21
C ASN A 94 2.80 27.01 -0.91
N LYS A 95 2.60 25.93 -0.15
CA LYS A 95 3.42 25.59 1.02
C LYS A 95 3.99 24.18 0.87
N PRO A 96 5.30 23.97 1.07
CA PRO A 96 5.89 22.64 0.97
C PRO A 96 5.39 21.74 2.10
N VAL A 97 5.12 20.48 1.75
CA VAL A 97 4.56 19.47 2.64
C VAL A 97 5.39 18.21 2.58
N VAL A 98 5.81 17.70 3.74
CA VAL A 98 6.59 16.45 3.87
C VAL A 98 5.74 15.39 4.55
N ALA A 99 5.70 14.18 3.98
CA ALA A 99 5.26 12.99 4.69
C ALA A 99 6.45 12.37 5.44
N ALA A 100 6.43 12.43 6.77
CA ALA A 100 7.37 11.77 7.65
C ALA A 100 6.81 10.37 8.01
N LEU A 101 7.26 9.35 7.27
CA LEU A 101 6.74 7.98 7.33
C LEU A 101 7.45 7.18 8.43
N ASN A 102 6.89 7.20 9.64
CA ASN A 102 7.39 6.48 10.82
C ASN A 102 7.27 4.94 10.73
N GLY A 103 6.45 4.43 9.80
CA GLY A 103 6.27 3.01 9.55
C GLY A 103 5.53 2.78 8.24
N SER A 104 4.70 1.74 8.15
CA SER A 104 4.03 1.40 6.89
C SER A 104 3.09 2.51 6.43
N ALA A 105 3.11 2.78 5.12
CA ALA A 105 2.13 3.62 4.45
C ALA A 105 1.49 2.81 3.33
N LEU A 106 0.22 2.43 3.51
CA LEU A 106 -0.48 1.51 2.63
C LEU A 106 -1.80 2.11 2.14
N GLY A 107 -2.14 1.81 0.89
CA GLY A 107 -3.38 2.26 0.24
C GLY A 107 -3.59 3.75 0.38
N GLY A 108 -4.77 4.18 0.85
CA GLY A 108 -5.07 5.59 1.15
C GLY A 108 -4.00 6.32 1.99
N GLY A 109 -3.32 5.63 2.91
CA GLY A 109 -2.22 6.20 3.68
C GLY A 109 -0.99 6.53 2.81
N PHE A 110 -0.71 5.70 1.82
CA PHE A 110 0.32 5.99 0.82
C PHE A 110 -0.16 7.03 -0.20
N GLU A 111 -1.45 7.04 -0.56
CA GLU A 111 -2.03 8.08 -1.42
C GLU A 111 -1.92 9.48 -0.79
N LEU A 112 -2.08 9.59 0.53
CA LEU A 112 -1.79 10.82 1.28
C LEU A 112 -0.31 11.21 1.14
N ALA A 113 0.60 10.26 1.34
CA ALA A 113 2.04 10.48 1.22
C ALA A 113 2.47 10.88 -0.21
N LEU A 114 1.80 10.34 -1.24
CA LEU A 114 2.03 10.68 -2.64
C LEU A 114 1.60 12.11 -2.97
N ALA A 115 0.60 12.66 -2.26
CA ALA A 115 0.17 14.05 -2.43
C ALA A 115 1.13 15.05 -1.77
N CYS A 116 1.98 14.61 -0.83
CA CYS A 116 3.05 15.45 -0.27
C CYS A 116 4.16 15.72 -1.29
N HIS A 117 4.95 16.77 -1.08
CA HIS A 117 6.04 17.16 -1.96
C HIS A 117 7.28 16.27 -1.76
N ARG A 118 7.50 15.81 -0.52
CA ARG A 118 8.61 14.92 -0.15
C ARG A 118 8.10 13.80 0.76
N ARG A 119 8.68 12.61 0.64
CA ARG A 119 8.43 11.45 1.51
C ARG A 119 9.75 11.00 2.12
N ILE A 120 9.87 11.14 3.43
CA ILE A 120 11.04 10.68 4.19
C ILE A 120 10.56 9.53 5.06
N ALA A 121 11.20 8.37 4.98
CA ALA A 121 10.84 7.20 5.78
C ALA A 121 11.86 6.92 6.87
N ALA A 122 11.38 6.40 8.00
CA ALA A 122 12.22 5.79 9.02
C ALA A 122 12.67 4.38 8.58
N GLN A 123 13.92 4.02 8.88
CA GLN A 123 14.42 2.66 8.74
C GLN A 123 13.63 1.73 9.65
N ASN A 124 12.89 0.81 9.03
CA ASN A 124 12.05 -0.15 9.72
C ASN A 124 11.81 -1.37 8.83
N ASP A 125 12.39 -2.51 9.18
CA ASP A 125 12.31 -3.75 8.39
C ASP A 125 10.89 -4.30 8.23
N LYS A 126 9.97 -3.89 9.12
CA LYS A 126 8.55 -4.26 9.07
C LYS A 126 7.73 -3.29 8.24
N ALA A 127 8.23 -2.10 7.96
CA ALA A 127 7.48 -1.10 7.20
C ALA A 127 7.24 -1.59 5.76
N ARG A 128 6.03 -1.37 5.28
CA ARG A 128 5.64 -1.66 3.90
C ARG A 128 5.01 -0.44 3.24
N PHE A 129 5.31 -0.26 1.96
CA PHE A 129 4.85 0.86 1.15
C PHE A 129 4.16 0.36 -0.11
N GLY A 130 3.01 0.94 -0.47
CA GLY A 130 2.35 0.64 -1.73
C GLY A 130 0.82 0.71 -1.67
N LEU A 131 0.22 0.21 -2.75
CA LEU A 131 -1.21 0.31 -3.04
C LEU A 131 -1.81 -1.11 -3.21
N PRO A 132 -2.19 -1.77 -2.11
CA PRO A 132 -2.61 -3.18 -2.10
C PRO A 132 -4.09 -3.40 -2.48
N GLU A 133 -4.83 -2.37 -2.90
CA GLU A 133 -6.28 -2.39 -3.12
C GLU A 133 -6.74 -3.50 -4.07
N ALA A 134 -5.95 -3.80 -5.11
CA ALA A 134 -6.25 -4.88 -6.05
C ALA A 134 -6.38 -6.25 -5.35
N GLY A 135 -5.64 -6.47 -4.26
CA GLY A 135 -5.74 -7.69 -3.44
C GLY A 135 -7.08 -7.83 -2.72
N LEU A 136 -7.82 -6.73 -2.56
CA LEU A 136 -9.17 -6.71 -1.96
C LEU A 136 -10.29 -6.62 -3.01
N GLY A 137 -9.96 -6.70 -4.31
CA GLY A 137 -10.95 -6.48 -5.37
C GLY A 137 -11.30 -5.02 -5.60
N LEU A 138 -10.47 -4.10 -5.09
CA LEU A 138 -10.63 -2.66 -5.28
C LEU A 138 -9.52 -2.11 -6.19
N MET A 139 -9.50 -0.81 -6.36
CA MET A 139 -8.40 -0.07 -6.96
C MET A 139 -8.04 1.12 -6.07
N PRO A 140 -6.86 1.73 -6.22
CA PRO A 140 -6.58 3.02 -5.58
C PRO A 140 -7.58 4.06 -6.08
N GLY A 141 -8.23 4.78 -5.16
CA GLY A 141 -9.33 5.71 -5.47
C GLY A 141 -9.06 7.16 -5.06
N ALA A 142 -7.93 7.40 -4.41
CA ALA A 142 -7.58 8.66 -3.75
C ALA A 142 -6.31 9.31 -4.37
N GLY A 143 -6.15 9.12 -5.68
CA GLY A 143 -5.10 9.64 -6.54
C GLY A 143 -3.93 8.68 -6.76
N GLY A 144 -3.94 7.48 -6.21
CA GLY A 144 -2.84 6.52 -6.28
C GLY A 144 -2.52 6.07 -7.70
N THR A 145 -3.52 5.83 -8.54
CA THR A 145 -3.32 5.49 -9.96
C THR A 145 -2.87 6.68 -10.79
N GLN A 146 -2.90 7.88 -10.23
CA GLN A 146 -2.54 9.11 -10.92
C GLN A 146 -1.17 9.64 -10.50
N ARG A 147 -0.89 9.66 -9.20
CA ARG A 147 0.37 10.18 -8.64
C ARG A 147 1.50 9.18 -8.76
N LEU A 148 1.27 7.90 -8.43
CA LEU A 148 2.35 6.90 -8.43
C LEU A 148 2.97 6.72 -9.83
N PRO A 149 2.21 6.57 -10.94
CA PRO A 149 2.79 6.47 -12.27
C PRO A 149 3.52 7.73 -12.74
N ARG A 150 3.09 8.91 -12.27
CA ARG A 150 3.76 10.19 -12.56
C ARG A 150 5.06 10.35 -11.77
N LEU A 151 5.17 9.69 -10.61
CA LEU A 151 6.37 9.70 -9.76
C LEU A 151 7.41 8.65 -10.21
N ILE A 152 6.99 7.40 -10.38
CA ILE A 152 7.90 6.26 -10.60
C ILE A 152 7.76 5.63 -11.99
N GLY A 153 7.12 6.30 -12.94
CA GLY A 153 6.86 5.76 -14.27
C GLY A 153 5.71 4.74 -14.29
N LEU A 154 5.08 4.61 -15.46
CA LEU A 154 3.88 3.81 -15.68
C LEU A 154 4.13 2.31 -15.49
N LYS A 155 5.22 1.76 -16.02
CA LYS A 155 5.48 0.31 -15.97
C LYS A 155 5.60 -0.16 -14.51
N ALA A 156 6.47 0.48 -13.74
CA ALA A 156 6.72 0.10 -12.36
C ALA A 156 5.48 0.30 -11.47
N ALA A 157 4.77 1.43 -11.64
CA ALA A 157 3.55 1.71 -10.89
C ALA A 157 2.43 0.71 -11.23
N ALA A 158 2.19 0.44 -12.51
CA ALA A 158 1.17 -0.51 -12.94
C ALA A 158 1.46 -1.93 -12.42
N ASP A 159 2.72 -2.38 -12.47
CA ASP A 159 3.12 -3.70 -11.97
C ASP A 159 2.87 -3.84 -10.46
N LEU A 160 3.06 -2.77 -9.68
CA LEU A 160 2.74 -2.76 -8.25
C LEU A 160 1.24 -2.73 -7.99
N ILE A 161 0.51 -1.81 -8.63
CA ILE A 161 -0.92 -1.60 -8.42
C ILE A 161 -1.74 -2.82 -8.87
N LEU A 162 -1.47 -3.36 -10.06
CA LEU A 162 -2.19 -4.52 -10.60
C LEU A 162 -1.95 -5.79 -9.78
N ALA A 163 -0.77 -5.92 -9.18
CA ALA A 163 -0.44 -7.03 -8.30
C ALA A 163 -0.93 -6.81 -6.86
N GLY A 164 -1.36 -5.61 -6.49
CA GLY A 164 -1.61 -5.23 -5.09
C GLY A 164 -0.38 -5.42 -4.20
N ARG A 165 0.82 -5.26 -4.77
CA ARG A 165 2.09 -5.58 -4.09
C ARG A 165 2.59 -4.39 -3.29
N THR A 166 3.08 -4.69 -2.09
CA THR A 166 3.79 -3.73 -1.25
C THR A 166 5.28 -4.06 -1.24
N VAL A 167 6.11 -3.06 -0.99
CA VAL A 167 7.57 -3.18 -0.97
C VAL A 167 8.14 -2.69 0.36
N ASP A 168 9.34 -3.14 0.71
CA ASP A 168 10.08 -2.62 1.86
C ASP A 168 10.64 -1.22 1.60
N ALA A 169 11.22 -0.60 2.63
CA ALA A 169 11.76 0.76 2.56
C ALA A 169 12.89 0.91 1.54
N ASN A 170 13.81 -0.06 1.46
CA ASN A 170 14.94 -0.01 0.53
C ASN A 170 14.48 -0.07 -0.93
N THR A 171 13.56 -0.97 -1.22
CA THR A 171 12.96 -1.11 -2.55
C THR A 171 12.13 0.12 -2.89
N ALA A 172 11.36 0.67 -1.93
CA ALA A 172 10.62 1.91 -2.11
C ALA A 172 11.54 3.08 -2.49
N LEU A 173 12.71 3.19 -1.84
CA LEU A 173 13.71 4.21 -2.13
C LEU A 173 14.28 4.03 -3.54
N GLN A 174 14.68 2.80 -3.90
CA GLN A 174 15.21 2.48 -5.22
C GLN A 174 14.23 2.77 -6.36
N LEU A 175 12.93 2.54 -6.12
CA LEU A 175 11.89 2.83 -7.12
C LEU A 175 11.54 4.32 -7.21
N GLY A 176 11.94 5.14 -6.23
CA GLY A 176 11.53 6.54 -6.10
C GLY A 176 10.15 6.75 -5.48
N MET A 177 9.62 5.73 -4.77
CA MET A 177 8.36 5.82 -4.02
C MET A 177 8.51 6.61 -2.73
N ILE A 178 9.70 6.58 -2.15
CA ILE A 178 10.14 7.44 -1.06
C ILE A 178 11.41 8.17 -1.50
N ASP A 179 11.64 9.34 -0.95
CA ASP A 179 12.75 10.19 -1.37
C ASP A 179 14.01 10.00 -0.51
N ASP A 180 13.83 9.76 0.79
CA ASP A 180 14.92 9.60 1.76
C ASP A 180 14.59 8.51 2.78
N LEU A 181 15.63 7.85 3.31
CA LEU A 181 15.55 6.86 4.36
C LEU A 181 16.52 7.22 5.48
N VAL A 182 16.02 7.37 6.71
CA VAL A 182 16.78 7.85 7.88
C VAL A 182 16.53 6.97 9.11
N SER A 183 17.40 7.02 10.11
CA SER A 183 17.14 6.35 11.39
C SER A 183 15.85 6.90 12.03
N PRO A 184 15.03 6.07 12.71
CA PRO A 184 13.74 6.48 13.27
C PRO A 184 13.78 7.74 14.14
N GLU A 185 14.81 7.89 14.96
CA GLU A 185 15.04 9.02 15.85
C GLU A 185 15.29 10.35 15.12
N HIS A 186 15.70 10.32 13.85
CA HIS A 186 16.00 11.49 13.04
C HIS A 186 14.89 11.85 12.04
N LEU A 187 13.78 11.12 12.02
CA LEU A 187 12.72 11.28 11.02
C LEU A 187 12.16 12.71 10.98
N LEU A 188 11.74 13.24 12.13
CA LEU A 188 11.16 14.59 12.20
C LEU A 188 12.20 15.67 11.95
N ASP A 189 13.44 15.48 12.40
CA ASP A 189 14.54 16.40 12.18
C ASP A 189 14.87 16.50 10.68
N ALA A 190 14.92 15.38 9.97
CA ALA A 190 15.14 15.33 8.53
C ALA A 190 14.01 16.04 7.76
N ALA A 191 12.75 15.80 8.13
CA ALA A 191 11.60 16.47 7.53
C ALA A 191 11.66 18.00 7.74
N CYS A 192 11.96 18.43 8.96
CA CYS A 192 12.08 19.86 9.28
C CYS A 192 13.29 20.49 8.58
N ALA A 193 14.43 19.78 8.52
CA ALA A 193 15.63 20.25 7.81
C ALA A 193 15.34 20.47 6.32
N TRP A 194 14.64 19.54 5.67
CA TRP A 194 14.24 19.72 4.27
C TRP A 194 13.36 20.97 4.08
N LEU A 195 12.36 21.18 4.95
CA LEU A 195 11.50 22.38 4.89
C LEU A 195 12.27 23.69 5.10
N ARG A 196 13.30 23.69 5.96
CA ARG A 196 14.16 24.87 6.18
C ARG A 196 14.96 25.28 4.95
N THR A 197 15.18 24.37 4.00
CA THR A 197 15.80 24.73 2.71
C THR A 197 14.90 25.58 1.82
N SER A 198 13.65 25.84 2.24
CA SER A 198 12.64 26.59 1.48
C SER A 198 12.39 26.02 0.08
N PRO A 199 12.05 24.72 -0.02
CA PRO A 199 11.83 24.08 -1.31
C PRO A 199 10.64 24.70 -2.05
N THR A 200 10.71 24.73 -3.37
CA THR A 200 9.60 25.18 -4.21
C THR A 200 8.47 24.15 -4.15
N PRO A 201 7.25 24.52 -3.73
CA PRO A 201 6.14 23.60 -3.53
C PRO A 201 5.42 23.33 -4.85
N VAL A 202 6.12 22.72 -5.81
CA VAL A 202 5.58 22.35 -7.13
C VAL A 202 5.90 20.89 -7.38
N GLN A 203 4.85 20.09 -7.59
CA GLN A 203 5.04 18.69 -7.97
C GLN A 203 5.59 18.57 -9.39
N PRO A 204 6.31 17.47 -9.71
CA PRO A 204 6.84 17.25 -11.05
C PRO A 204 5.78 17.34 -12.15
N TRP A 205 4.56 16.85 -11.89
CA TRP A 205 3.47 16.85 -12.86
C TRP A 205 2.75 18.19 -13.05
N ASP A 206 2.98 19.14 -12.16
CA ASP A 206 2.49 20.52 -12.30
C ASP A 206 3.52 21.44 -12.98
N ALA A 207 4.75 20.95 -13.14
CA ALA A 207 5.79 21.68 -13.86
C ALA A 207 5.51 21.71 -15.37
N LYS A 208 5.80 22.85 -16.01
CA LYS A 208 5.63 23.03 -17.45
C LYS A 208 6.49 22.02 -18.22
N GLY A 209 5.86 21.30 -19.14
CA GLY A 209 6.56 20.33 -20.00
C GLY A 209 6.79 18.97 -19.35
N PHE A 210 6.14 18.67 -18.23
CA PHE A 210 6.13 17.34 -17.64
C PHE A 210 5.77 16.25 -18.67
N LYS A 211 6.51 15.15 -18.61
CA LYS A 211 6.25 13.92 -19.37
C LYS A 211 6.43 12.74 -18.45
N LEU A 212 5.65 11.69 -18.68
CA LEU A 212 5.86 10.42 -17.99
C LEU A 212 7.26 9.88 -18.30
N ARG A 213 7.91 9.30 -17.29
CA ARG A 213 9.28 8.78 -17.38
C ARG A 213 9.46 7.72 -18.47
N ASP A 214 8.44 6.87 -18.64
CA ASP A 214 8.52 5.74 -19.56
C ASP A 214 8.00 6.15 -20.96
N PHE A 215 6.68 6.20 -21.12
CA PHE A 215 6.04 6.53 -22.39
C PHE A 215 4.66 7.14 -22.14
N ASP A 216 4.19 7.92 -23.11
CA ASP A 216 2.81 8.38 -23.16
C ASP A 216 1.86 7.21 -23.51
N PRO A 217 0.69 7.05 -22.86
CA PRO A 217 -0.26 5.99 -23.17
C PRO A 217 -0.71 5.93 -24.65
N GLN A 218 -0.72 7.06 -25.35
CA GLN A 218 -1.07 7.19 -26.77
C GLN A 218 0.13 7.07 -27.71
N SER A 219 1.35 6.85 -27.20
CA SER A 219 2.49 6.50 -28.04
C SER A 219 2.36 5.08 -28.61
N ILE A 220 3.21 4.73 -29.60
CA ILE A 220 3.26 3.35 -30.13
C ILE A 220 3.61 2.35 -29.01
N GLU A 221 4.57 2.69 -28.15
CA GLU A 221 4.96 1.86 -27.02
C GLU A 221 3.82 1.74 -26.00
N GLY A 222 3.14 2.85 -25.69
CA GLY A 222 1.99 2.87 -24.77
C GLY A 222 0.85 1.98 -25.24
N ARG A 223 0.44 2.11 -26.51
CA ARG A 223 -0.60 1.24 -27.08
C ARG A 223 -0.23 -0.23 -27.03
N ARG A 224 1.03 -0.58 -27.34
CA ARG A 224 1.53 -1.97 -27.23
C ARG A 224 1.51 -2.46 -25.79
N TYR A 225 1.98 -1.64 -24.85
CA TYR A 225 1.98 -1.96 -23.43
C TYR A 225 0.57 -2.28 -22.93
N PHE A 226 -0.40 -1.39 -23.14
CA PHE A 226 -1.76 -1.61 -22.69
C PHE A 226 -2.42 -2.79 -23.40
N ALA A 227 -2.25 -2.97 -24.71
CA ALA A 227 -2.77 -4.14 -25.43
C ALA A 227 -2.25 -5.46 -24.83
N MET A 228 -0.96 -5.54 -24.49
CA MET A 228 -0.39 -6.71 -23.82
C MET A 228 -0.93 -6.90 -22.41
N GLN A 229 -1.07 -5.83 -21.62
CA GLN A 229 -1.59 -5.94 -20.25
C GLN A 229 -3.06 -6.38 -20.24
N TRP A 230 -3.89 -5.81 -21.10
CA TRP A 230 -5.28 -6.24 -21.28
C TRP A 230 -5.38 -7.73 -21.62
N ALA A 231 -4.57 -8.21 -22.57
CA ALA A 231 -4.54 -9.63 -22.94
C ALA A 231 -4.07 -10.51 -21.77
N ARG A 232 -2.98 -10.15 -21.08
CA ARG A 232 -2.45 -10.89 -19.94
C ARG A 232 -3.46 -11.03 -18.81
N HIS A 233 -4.12 -9.94 -18.43
CA HIS A 233 -5.09 -9.96 -17.34
C HIS A 233 -6.36 -10.72 -17.70
N ARG A 234 -6.84 -10.60 -18.95
CA ARG A 234 -7.97 -11.39 -19.44
C ARG A 234 -7.66 -12.88 -19.44
N THR A 235 -6.48 -13.29 -19.91
CA THR A 235 -6.08 -14.72 -19.92
C THR A 235 -5.93 -15.29 -18.52
N ARG A 236 -5.34 -14.55 -17.57
CA ARG A 236 -5.14 -15.03 -16.19
C ARG A 236 -6.41 -15.21 -15.38
N SER A 237 -7.41 -14.35 -15.60
CA SER A 237 -8.64 -14.31 -14.81
C SER A 237 -9.89 -14.79 -15.55
N ALA A 238 -9.74 -15.21 -16.82
CA ALA A 238 -10.84 -15.38 -17.77
C ALA A 238 -11.76 -14.12 -17.86
N GLY A 239 -11.23 -12.94 -17.54
CA GLY A 239 -11.99 -11.68 -17.54
C GLY A 239 -12.78 -11.38 -16.27
N THR A 240 -12.66 -12.19 -15.22
CA THR A 240 -13.43 -12.01 -13.96
C THR A 240 -12.76 -11.07 -12.95
N ASN A 241 -11.53 -10.61 -13.23
CA ASN A 241 -10.86 -9.64 -12.36
C ASN A 241 -11.27 -8.20 -12.74
N HIS A 242 -12.39 -7.75 -12.17
CA HIS A 242 -12.94 -6.41 -12.42
C HIS A 242 -12.00 -5.31 -11.91
N ALA A 243 -11.33 -5.51 -10.78
CA ALA A 243 -10.34 -4.58 -10.24
C ALA A 243 -9.19 -4.31 -11.22
N ALA A 244 -8.58 -5.36 -11.77
CA ALA A 244 -7.53 -5.21 -12.77
C ALA A 244 -8.01 -4.48 -14.02
N THR A 245 -9.26 -4.72 -14.42
CA THR A 245 -9.90 -4.02 -15.55
C THR A 245 -10.07 -2.54 -15.26
N ALA A 246 -10.60 -2.19 -14.09
CA ALA A 246 -10.76 -0.80 -13.66
C ALA A 246 -9.41 -0.07 -13.51
N ILE A 247 -8.40 -0.73 -12.97
CA ILE A 247 -7.02 -0.20 -12.86
C ILE A 247 -6.45 0.10 -14.25
N LEU A 248 -6.48 -0.86 -15.17
CA LEU A 248 -5.94 -0.67 -16.53
C LEU A 248 -6.68 0.44 -17.28
N HIS A 249 -8.01 0.49 -17.16
CA HIS A 249 -8.82 1.56 -17.74
C HIS A 249 -8.43 2.94 -17.19
N THR A 250 -8.29 3.03 -15.86
CA THR A 250 -7.93 4.27 -15.18
C THR A 250 -6.52 4.74 -15.51
N LEU A 251 -5.54 3.84 -15.52
CA LEU A 251 -4.18 4.15 -15.93
C LEU A 251 -4.14 4.58 -17.40
N HIS A 252 -4.84 3.86 -18.28
CA HIS A 252 -4.82 4.17 -19.71
C HIS A 252 -5.41 5.55 -19.99
N HIS A 253 -6.61 5.84 -19.50
CA HIS A 253 -7.31 7.09 -19.82
C HIS A 253 -6.92 8.27 -18.92
N GLY A 254 -6.61 8.02 -17.64
CA GLY A 254 -6.26 9.08 -16.69
C GLY A 254 -4.89 9.69 -16.96
N LEU A 255 -3.90 8.88 -17.37
CA LEU A 255 -2.55 9.35 -17.67
C LEU A 255 -2.43 10.09 -19.01
N GLN A 256 -3.48 10.07 -19.84
CA GLN A 256 -3.56 10.88 -21.06
C GLN A 256 -4.00 12.32 -20.80
N ARG A 257 -4.34 12.64 -19.56
CA ARG A 257 -4.98 13.90 -19.16
C ARG A 257 -4.18 14.60 -18.06
N THR A 258 -4.65 15.80 -17.70
CA THR A 258 -4.15 16.50 -16.51
C THR A 258 -4.39 15.66 -15.25
N LEU A 259 -3.70 15.98 -14.16
CA LEU A 259 -3.87 15.26 -12.91
C LEU A 259 -5.33 15.30 -12.44
N GLU A 260 -5.99 16.45 -12.46
CA GLU A 260 -7.38 16.60 -12.00
C GLU A 260 -8.34 15.74 -12.83
N ALA A 261 -8.20 15.75 -14.16
CA ALA A 261 -9.03 14.93 -15.03
C ALA A 261 -8.75 13.43 -14.84
N GLY A 262 -7.49 13.06 -14.59
CA GLY A 262 -7.13 11.69 -14.24
C GLY A 262 -7.73 11.23 -12.92
N ILE A 263 -7.70 12.08 -11.88
CA ILE A 263 -8.31 11.81 -10.57
C ILE A 263 -9.84 11.70 -10.70
N ALA A 264 -10.48 12.52 -11.54
CA ALA A 264 -11.92 12.40 -11.80
C ALA A 264 -12.29 11.05 -12.45
N ILE A 265 -11.48 10.56 -13.40
CA ILE A 265 -11.65 9.23 -14.01
C ILE A 265 -11.44 8.14 -12.96
N GLU A 266 -10.40 8.26 -12.14
CA GLU A 266 -10.12 7.31 -11.06
C GLU A 266 -11.26 7.24 -10.05
N THR A 267 -11.73 8.38 -9.56
CA THR A 267 -12.85 8.47 -8.61
C THR A 267 -14.09 7.80 -9.18
N ARG A 268 -14.45 8.08 -10.44
CA ARG A 268 -15.59 7.42 -11.10
C ARG A 268 -15.42 5.90 -11.15
N ASN A 269 -14.26 5.40 -11.57
CA ASN A 269 -14.04 3.97 -11.75
C ASN A 269 -13.95 3.25 -10.39
N PHE A 270 -13.32 3.87 -9.39
CA PHE A 270 -13.28 3.38 -8.01
C PHE A 270 -14.69 3.26 -7.44
N SER A 271 -15.50 4.31 -7.58
CA SER A 271 -16.87 4.33 -7.08
C SER A 271 -17.75 3.27 -7.74
N GLN A 272 -17.61 3.07 -9.05
CA GLN A 272 -18.32 2.00 -9.76
C GLN A 272 -17.89 0.62 -9.27
N LEU A 273 -16.58 0.36 -9.23
CA LEU A 273 -16.01 -0.92 -8.79
C LEU A 273 -16.38 -1.24 -7.33
N GLY A 274 -16.23 -0.28 -6.43
CA GLY A 274 -16.48 -0.45 -5.00
C GLY A 274 -17.94 -0.74 -4.67
N ALA A 275 -18.87 -0.25 -5.50
CA ALA A 275 -20.30 -0.54 -5.36
C ALA A 275 -20.68 -1.95 -5.83
N GLU A 276 -19.80 -2.66 -6.54
CA GLU A 276 -20.11 -4.00 -7.05
C GLU A 276 -20.18 -5.04 -5.92
N PRO A 277 -21.06 -6.06 -6.04
CA PRO A 277 -21.08 -7.19 -5.12
C PRO A 277 -19.75 -7.95 -5.06
N ASP A 278 -18.99 -8.02 -6.17
CA ASP A 278 -17.69 -8.71 -6.20
C ASP A 278 -16.68 -8.05 -5.25
N ALA A 279 -16.60 -6.72 -5.24
CA ALA A 279 -15.73 -5.97 -4.32
C ALA A 279 -16.10 -6.27 -2.85
N HIS A 280 -17.39 -6.22 -2.51
CA HIS A 280 -17.88 -6.53 -1.16
C HIS A 280 -17.54 -7.97 -0.74
N ASN A 281 -17.75 -8.93 -1.63
CA ASN A 281 -17.43 -10.33 -1.38
C ASN A 281 -15.94 -10.54 -1.14
N ARG A 282 -15.09 -9.91 -1.96
CA ARG A 282 -13.63 -9.99 -1.82
C ARG A 282 -13.14 -9.33 -0.54
N ILE A 283 -13.65 -8.16 -0.17
CA ILE A 283 -13.31 -7.54 1.11
C ILE A 283 -13.69 -8.46 2.27
N ARG A 284 -14.93 -8.98 2.30
CA ARG A 284 -15.40 -9.89 3.36
C ARG A 284 -14.50 -11.15 3.44
N THR A 285 -14.22 -11.78 2.31
CA THR A 285 -13.50 -13.06 2.27
C THR A 285 -11.99 -12.91 2.43
N LEU A 286 -11.36 -11.89 1.86
CA LEU A 286 -9.90 -11.74 1.80
C LEU A 286 -9.34 -10.86 2.92
N PHE A 287 -10.15 -9.97 3.51
CA PHE A 287 -9.72 -9.11 4.61
C PHE A 287 -10.22 -9.59 5.97
N PHE A 288 -11.54 -9.78 6.13
CA PHE A 288 -12.12 -10.21 7.40
C PHE A 288 -11.96 -11.70 7.65
N GLY A 289 -12.18 -12.53 6.62
CA GLY A 289 -12.06 -13.99 6.71
C GLY A 289 -10.76 -14.48 7.37
N PRO A 290 -9.56 -14.09 6.88
CA PRO A 290 -8.30 -14.52 7.49
C PRO A 290 -8.14 -14.03 8.93
N ARG A 291 -8.66 -12.84 9.26
CA ARG A 291 -8.56 -12.28 10.62
C ARG A 291 -9.42 -13.01 11.61
N GLU A 292 -10.67 -13.30 11.24
CA GLU A 292 -11.59 -14.10 12.05
C GLU A 292 -11.06 -15.52 12.22
N ALA A 293 -10.59 -16.15 11.12
CA ALA A 293 -9.96 -17.47 11.19
C ALA A 293 -8.73 -17.49 12.11
N THR A 294 -7.87 -16.46 12.04
CA THR A 294 -6.68 -16.34 12.90
C THR A 294 -7.06 -16.09 14.35
N ALA A 295 -8.08 -15.28 14.63
CA ALA A 295 -8.56 -15.04 15.99
C ALA A 295 -9.09 -16.33 16.62
N ASN A 296 -9.89 -17.09 15.88
CA ASN A 296 -10.39 -18.40 16.30
C ASN A 296 -9.24 -19.39 16.55
N ALA A 297 -8.24 -19.43 15.67
CA ALA A 297 -7.06 -20.27 15.84
C ALA A 297 -6.24 -19.88 17.08
N ARG A 298 -6.07 -18.58 17.37
CA ARG A 298 -5.37 -18.11 18.58
C ARG A 298 -6.14 -18.44 19.86
N ALA A 299 -7.47 -18.32 19.83
CA ALA A 299 -8.31 -18.71 20.97
C ALA A 299 -8.20 -20.23 21.26
N ALA A 300 -8.17 -21.05 20.21
CA ALA A 300 -7.94 -22.50 20.33
C ALA A 300 -6.51 -22.84 20.77
N ALA A 301 -5.49 -22.14 20.25
CA ALA A 301 -4.08 -22.35 20.60
C ALA A 301 -3.75 -21.87 22.03
N ALA A 302 -4.38 -20.81 22.53
CA ALA A 302 -4.24 -20.41 23.93
C ALA A 302 -4.78 -21.47 24.91
N ALA A 303 -5.69 -22.34 24.46
CA ALA A 303 -6.14 -23.51 25.21
C ALA A 303 -5.20 -24.72 25.07
N VAL A 304 -4.23 -24.68 24.14
CA VAL A 304 -3.28 -25.76 23.82
C VAL A 304 -1.88 -25.16 23.63
N SER A 305 -1.25 -24.66 24.69
CA SER A 305 0.16 -24.22 24.63
C SER A 305 1.08 -25.23 25.32
N ASP A 306 2.21 -25.50 24.65
CA ASP A 306 3.48 -26.11 25.10
C ASP A 306 3.67 -27.65 25.06
N LEU A 307 2.76 -28.42 24.47
CA LEU A 307 2.86 -29.90 24.54
C LEU A 307 3.58 -30.61 23.38
N ILE A 308 3.87 -29.95 22.25
CA ILE A 308 4.41 -30.64 21.05
C ILE A 308 5.77 -30.06 20.66
N ALA A 309 6.83 -30.81 20.97
CA ALA A 309 8.20 -30.50 20.55
C ALA A 309 8.59 -31.18 19.22
N THR A 310 8.00 -32.34 18.93
CA THR A 310 8.35 -33.18 17.77
C THR A 310 7.11 -33.75 17.09
N VAL A 311 7.10 -33.75 15.76
CA VAL A 311 6.03 -34.29 14.91
C VAL A 311 6.55 -35.48 14.12
N GLY A 312 5.85 -36.62 14.20
CA GLY A 312 6.07 -37.77 13.31
C GLY A 312 5.21 -37.64 12.06
N VAL A 313 5.84 -37.66 10.88
CA VAL A 313 5.16 -37.63 9.57
C VAL A 313 5.35 -38.98 8.92
N VAL A 314 4.26 -39.70 8.64
CA VAL A 314 4.28 -41.02 8.00
C VAL A 314 3.97 -40.87 6.51
N GLY A 315 4.94 -41.26 5.67
CA GLY A 315 4.95 -41.16 4.21
C GLY A 315 5.76 -39.97 3.69
N GLY A 316 6.77 -40.22 2.86
CA GLY A 316 7.62 -39.24 2.15
C GLY A 316 7.09 -38.82 0.77
N GLY A 317 5.81 -39.08 0.50
CA GLY A 317 5.13 -38.61 -0.71
C GLY A 317 4.97 -37.09 -0.79
N VAL A 318 4.20 -36.61 -1.78
CA VAL A 318 3.99 -35.17 -2.01
C VAL A 318 3.43 -34.47 -0.75
N MET A 319 2.40 -35.06 -0.13
CA MET A 319 1.75 -34.49 1.05
C MET A 319 2.67 -34.51 2.28
N GLY A 320 3.34 -35.63 2.54
CA GLY A 320 4.19 -35.77 3.71
C GLY A 320 5.41 -34.85 3.68
N LYS A 321 6.00 -34.63 2.49
CA LYS A 321 7.04 -33.60 2.32
C LYS A 321 6.52 -32.20 2.68
N GLY A 322 5.32 -31.87 2.24
CA GLY A 322 4.68 -30.58 2.53
C GLY A 322 4.43 -30.37 4.03
N ILE A 323 3.91 -31.39 4.71
CA ILE A 323 3.66 -31.36 6.16
C ILE A 323 4.98 -31.26 6.93
N ALA A 324 5.96 -32.09 6.60
CA ALA A 324 7.28 -32.08 7.23
C ALA A 324 7.98 -30.73 7.07
N PHE A 325 7.93 -30.14 5.87
CA PHE A 325 8.48 -28.81 5.64
C PHE A 325 7.75 -27.73 6.45
N ALA A 326 6.42 -27.75 6.50
CA ALA A 326 5.64 -26.78 7.26
C ALA A 326 5.91 -26.88 8.78
N ALA A 327 5.99 -28.09 9.32
CA ALA A 327 6.30 -28.34 10.73
C ALA A 327 7.73 -27.89 11.09
N ALA A 328 8.72 -28.24 10.25
CA ALA A 328 10.11 -27.81 10.46
C ALA A 328 10.24 -26.29 10.40
N ARG A 329 9.55 -25.63 9.46
CA ARG A 329 9.51 -24.17 9.33
C ARG A 329 8.86 -23.49 10.55
N ALA A 330 7.96 -24.16 11.24
CA ALA A 330 7.35 -23.68 12.48
C ALA A 330 8.25 -23.89 13.72
N GLY A 331 9.45 -24.47 13.56
CA GLY A 331 10.40 -24.71 14.65
C GLY A 331 10.21 -26.04 15.37
N LEU A 332 9.37 -26.93 14.86
CA LEU A 332 9.15 -28.25 15.45
C LEU A 332 10.22 -29.25 14.98
N GLY A 333 10.63 -30.17 15.85
CA GLY A 333 11.37 -31.36 15.43
C GLY A 333 10.51 -32.21 14.51
N VAL A 334 11.07 -32.78 13.44
CA VAL A 334 10.31 -33.62 12.49
C VAL A 334 10.99 -34.95 12.29
N VAL A 335 10.25 -36.03 12.52
CA VAL A 335 10.65 -37.40 12.18
C VAL A 335 9.84 -37.84 10.98
N LEU A 336 10.48 -37.98 9.82
CA LEU A 336 9.85 -38.45 8.60
C LEU A 336 10.07 -39.96 8.44
N ILE A 337 8.98 -40.72 8.46
CA ILE A 337 8.97 -42.19 8.36
C ILE A 337 8.40 -42.57 6.99
N ASP A 338 9.03 -43.52 6.31
CA ASP A 338 8.52 -44.12 5.08
C ASP A 338 8.75 -45.63 5.15
N GLU A 339 8.20 -46.39 4.21
CA GLU A 339 8.36 -47.85 4.15
C GLU A 339 9.82 -48.28 3.91
N ASP A 340 10.63 -47.39 3.32
CA ASP A 340 12.06 -47.55 3.09
C ASP A 340 12.81 -46.27 3.51
N ILE A 341 13.94 -46.44 4.21
CA ILE A 341 14.82 -45.34 4.62
C ILE A 341 15.31 -44.53 3.41
N SER A 342 15.52 -45.18 2.25
CA SER A 342 15.94 -44.51 1.01
C SER A 342 14.91 -43.48 0.55
N LYS A 343 13.61 -43.81 0.69
CA LYS A 343 12.49 -42.92 0.34
C LYS A 343 12.39 -41.75 1.31
N ALA A 344 12.54 -42.00 2.62
CA ALA A 344 12.55 -40.94 3.62
C ALA A 344 13.71 -39.96 3.41
N GLN A 345 14.90 -40.46 3.06
CA GLN A 345 16.07 -39.63 2.73
C GLN A 345 15.86 -38.80 1.47
N ALA A 346 15.38 -39.41 0.38
CA ALA A 346 15.05 -38.70 -0.85
C ALA A 346 14.01 -37.60 -0.62
N ALA A 347 13.01 -37.85 0.23
CA ALA A 347 12.03 -36.84 0.58
C ALA A 347 12.63 -35.67 1.35
N ARG A 348 13.51 -35.95 2.32
CA ARG A 348 14.26 -34.94 3.07
C ARG A 348 15.11 -34.06 2.14
N GLU A 349 15.79 -34.64 1.16
CA GLU A 349 16.56 -33.89 0.17
C GLU A 349 15.67 -32.94 -0.65
N GLN A 350 14.52 -33.42 -1.12
CA GLN A 350 13.56 -32.60 -1.87
C GLN A 350 12.98 -31.44 -1.03
N ILE A 351 12.77 -31.67 0.28
CA ILE A 351 12.42 -30.61 1.23
C ILE A 351 13.55 -29.57 1.30
N GLY A 352 14.81 -30.02 1.43
CA GLY A 352 15.98 -29.13 1.44
C GLY A 352 16.11 -28.27 0.19
N LEU A 353 15.90 -28.85 -1.00
CA LEU A 353 15.88 -28.10 -2.26
C LEU A 353 14.75 -27.07 -2.33
N SER A 354 13.58 -27.41 -1.78
CA SER A 354 12.44 -26.48 -1.71
C SER A 354 12.73 -25.32 -0.74
N ALA A 355 13.38 -25.61 0.39
CA ALA A 355 13.82 -24.61 1.36
C ALA A 355 14.86 -23.65 0.75
N ALA A 356 15.87 -24.19 0.06
CA ALA A 356 16.90 -23.39 -0.61
C ALA A 356 16.29 -22.41 -1.63
N LYS A 357 15.33 -22.87 -2.44
CA LYS A 357 14.59 -22.00 -3.37
C LYS A 357 13.79 -20.89 -2.67
N GLN A 358 13.33 -21.12 -1.43
CA GLN A 358 12.66 -20.08 -0.66
C GLN A 358 13.66 -19.06 -0.09
N VAL A 359 14.86 -19.48 0.31
CA VAL A 359 15.95 -18.59 0.71
C VAL A 359 16.40 -17.71 -0.47
N GLU A 360 16.61 -18.30 -1.65
CA GLU A 360 16.95 -17.55 -2.88
C GLU A 360 15.90 -16.47 -3.23
N ARG A 361 14.64 -16.72 -2.88
CA ARG A 361 13.52 -15.81 -3.10
C ARG A 361 13.26 -14.86 -1.92
N GLY A 362 14.05 -14.93 -0.85
CA GLY A 362 13.92 -14.10 0.35
C GLY A 362 12.70 -14.43 1.22
N PHE A 363 12.08 -15.60 1.06
CA PHE A 363 10.95 -16.05 1.87
C PHE A 363 11.36 -16.75 3.17
N LEU A 364 12.61 -17.23 3.24
CA LEU A 364 13.23 -17.79 4.45
C LEU A 364 14.55 -17.06 4.72
N PRO A 365 14.91 -16.88 6.00
CA PRO A 365 16.18 -16.28 6.40
C PRO A 365 17.39 -17.16 6.01
#